data_AF-A0A8D2ETT4-F1
#
_entry.id   AF-A0A8D2ETT4-F1
#
_cell.length_a   1.000
_cell.length_b   1.000
_cell.length_c   1.000
_cell.angle_alpha   90.00
_cell.angle_beta   90.00
_cell.angle_gamma   90.00
#
_symmetry.space_group_name_H-M   'P 1'
#
loop_
_entity.id
_entity.type
_entity.pdbx_description
1 polymer ?
#
loop_
_entity_poly.entity_id
_entity_poly.type
_entity_poly.pdbx_seq_one_letter_code
_entity_poly.pdbx_strand_id
1 'polypeptide(L)'
;MAEEVSTLMKATVLMRQPGRVQEIVGVLRKGGGERLQVISDFDMTLSRFAYNGKRCPSSYNILDNSKIISEECRKELTALLHHYYPIEIDPHRTIKEKLPHMVEWWTKAHNLLCQQKIQKFQIAQVVRESNAMLREGYKTFFNTLYHNNIPLFIFSAGIGDILEEIIRQMKVFHPNIHIVSNYMDFNEDVEERRERYMDSYDIVLEKDETLDVVNGLLQHILCQGDQLEMQGP
;
A
#
# COMPACT_ATOMS: atom_id res chain seq x y z
N MET A 1 -31.71 -12.94 17.48
CA MET A 1 -31.01 -11.65 17.61
C MET A 1 -29.59 -11.86 17.15
N ALA A 2 -29.09 -11.07 16.19
CA ALA A 2 -27.68 -11.17 15.82
C ALA A 2 -26.84 -10.83 17.06
N GLU A 3 -25.94 -11.72 17.46
CA GLU A 3 -24.95 -11.42 18.51
C GLU A 3 -24.28 -10.08 18.18
N GLU A 4 -24.47 -9.09 19.05
CA GLU A 4 -23.84 -7.79 18.90
C GLU A 4 -22.33 -7.95 19.06
N VAL A 5 -21.57 -7.35 18.14
CA VAL A 5 -20.12 -7.31 18.22
C VAL A 5 -19.73 -6.33 19.32
N SER A 6 -19.53 -6.85 20.54
CA SER A 6 -19.32 -6.06 21.76
C SER A 6 -18.16 -5.04 21.65
N THR A 7 -17.18 -5.30 20.80
CA THR A 7 -16.04 -4.39 20.56
C THR A 7 -16.45 -3.09 19.86
N LEU A 8 -17.63 -3.02 19.22
CA LEU A 8 -18.19 -1.80 18.65
C LEU A 8 -18.68 -0.80 19.72
N MET A 9 -18.78 -1.23 20.99
CA MET A 9 -19.20 -0.39 22.12
C MET A 9 -18.03 0.27 22.86
N LYS A 10 -16.79 0.08 22.40
CA LYS A 10 -15.62 0.73 23.01
C LYS A 10 -15.72 2.26 22.86
N ALA A 11 -15.27 2.99 23.87
CA ALA A 11 -15.28 4.47 23.87
C ALA A 11 -14.51 5.11 22.70
N THR A 12 -13.58 4.37 22.09
CA THR A 12 -12.80 4.80 20.92
C THR A 12 -13.53 4.62 19.59
N VAL A 13 -14.74 4.04 19.59
CA VAL A 13 -15.52 3.75 18.38
C VAL A 13 -16.58 4.83 18.21
N LEU A 14 -16.46 5.63 17.15
CA LEU A 14 -17.43 6.65 16.78
C LEU A 14 -18.09 6.25 15.46
N MET A 15 -19.41 6.05 15.49
CA MET A 15 -20.20 5.68 14.32
C MET A 15 -21.20 6.77 13.99
N ARG A 16 -21.12 7.33 12.79
CA ARG A 16 -22.11 8.32 12.31
C ARG A 16 -23.52 7.73 12.22
N GLN A 17 -23.64 6.46 11.79
CA GLN A 17 -24.90 5.76 11.60
C GLN A 17 -24.78 4.30 12.09
N PRO A 18 -24.96 4.03 13.40
CA PRO A 18 -24.78 2.69 13.97
C PRO A 18 -25.68 1.61 13.33
N GLY A 19 -26.95 1.93 13.05
CA GLY A 19 -27.89 0.98 12.42
C GLY A 19 -27.41 0.49 11.05
N ARG A 20 -26.89 1.39 10.21
CA ARG A 20 -26.31 1.04 8.90
C ARG A 20 -25.08 0.13 9.06
N VAL A 21 -24.25 0.36 10.08
CA VAL A 21 -23.08 -0.51 10.36
C VAL A 21 -23.55 -1.91 10.72
N GLN A 22 -24.59 -2.06 11.55
CA GLN A 22 -25.16 -3.36 11.90
C GLN A 22 -25.69 -4.11 10.67
N GLU A 23 -26.38 -3.40 9.76
CA GLU A 23 -26.85 -3.98 8.49
C GLU A 23 -25.68 -4.49 7.63
N ILE A 24 -24.63 -3.69 7.45
CA ILE A 24 -23.42 -4.07 6.69
C ILE A 24 -22.76 -5.29 7.32
N VAL A 25 -22.55 -5.30 8.64
CA VAL A 25 -21.98 -6.46 9.36
C VAL A 25 -22.85 -7.70 9.20
N GLY A 26 -24.18 -7.55 9.22
CA GLY A 26 -25.12 -8.65 8.96
C GLY A 26 -24.98 -9.24 7.55
N VAL A 27 -24.82 -8.38 6.53
CA VAL A 27 -24.60 -8.81 5.14
C VAL A 27 -23.25 -9.53 5.01
N LEU A 28 -22.18 -8.99 5.57
CA LEU A 28 -20.84 -9.62 5.55
C LEU A 28 -20.87 -10.99 6.24
N ARG A 29 -21.51 -11.08 7.42
CA ARG A 29 -21.68 -12.35 8.15
C ARG A 29 -22.45 -13.37 7.32
N LYS A 30 -23.54 -12.97 6.64
CA LYS A 30 -24.32 -13.85 5.77
C LYS A 30 -23.53 -14.30 4.54
N GLY A 31 -22.66 -13.43 4.01
CA GLY A 31 -21.81 -13.74 2.87
C GLY A 31 -20.68 -14.73 3.17
N GLY A 32 -20.18 -14.75 4.41
CA GLY A 32 -19.10 -15.64 4.84
C GLY A 32 -17.72 -15.23 4.31
N GLY A 33 -16.69 -15.97 4.71
CA GLY A 33 -15.29 -15.69 4.34
C GLY A 33 -15.00 -15.78 2.85
N GLU A 34 -15.68 -16.70 2.14
CA GLU A 34 -15.49 -16.91 0.69
C GLU A 34 -15.90 -15.70 -0.17
N ARG A 35 -16.71 -14.79 0.38
CA ARG A 35 -17.15 -13.56 -0.28
C ARG A 35 -16.51 -12.31 0.30
N LEU A 36 -15.53 -12.48 1.19
CA LEU A 36 -14.85 -11.39 1.87
C LEU A 36 -13.47 -11.16 1.23
N GLN A 37 -13.14 -9.88 1.04
CA GLN A 37 -11.79 -9.41 0.78
C GLN A 37 -11.51 -8.21 1.68
N VAL A 38 -10.25 -7.97 2.00
CA VAL A 38 -9.82 -6.81 2.80
C VAL A 38 -8.92 -5.93 1.96
N ILE A 39 -9.27 -4.65 1.84
CA ILE A 39 -8.42 -3.61 1.26
C ILE A 39 -7.98 -2.69 2.40
N SER A 40 -6.68 -2.50 2.58
CA SER A 40 -6.14 -1.71 3.68
C SER A 40 -4.98 -0.83 3.23
N ASP A 41 -4.91 0.37 3.77
CA ASP A 41 -3.65 1.12 3.84
C ASP A 41 -2.70 0.47 4.87
N PHE A 42 -1.43 0.87 4.88
CA PHE A 42 -0.41 0.36 5.79
C PHE A 42 0.01 1.38 6.86
N ASP A 43 0.57 2.51 6.45
CA ASP A 43 1.20 3.45 7.36
C ASP A 43 0.16 4.13 8.26
N MET A 44 0.35 4.01 9.58
CA MET A 44 -0.59 4.49 10.60
C MET A 44 -1.95 3.77 10.59
N THR A 45 -2.18 2.81 9.69
CA THR A 45 -3.40 1.98 9.55
C THR A 45 -3.18 0.55 10.05
N LEU A 46 -2.21 -0.18 9.51
CA LEU A 46 -1.74 -1.46 10.05
C LEU A 46 -0.56 -1.24 11.01
N SER A 47 0.25 -0.21 10.77
CA SER A 47 1.24 0.27 11.72
C SER A 47 0.65 1.23 12.75
N ARG A 48 1.32 1.36 13.90
CA ARG A 48 0.90 2.26 14.98
C ARG A 48 1.16 3.71 14.57
N PHE A 49 0.30 4.59 15.06
CA PHE A 49 0.52 6.04 14.98
C PHE A 49 1.56 6.51 16.00
N ALA A 50 1.45 6.04 17.24
CA ALA A 50 2.34 6.39 18.34
C ALA A 50 2.46 5.24 19.36
N TYR A 51 3.53 5.26 20.14
CA TYR A 51 3.78 4.34 21.25
C TYR A 51 4.47 5.09 22.40
N ASN A 52 3.95 4.95 23.62
CA ASN A 52 4.44 5.64 24.82
C ASN A 52 4.64 7.16 24.62
N GLY A 53 3.67 7.82 23.99
CA GLY A 53 3.71 9.27 23.74
C GLY A 53 4.64 9.71 22.59
N LYS A 54 5.41 8.80 21.98
CA LYS A 54 6.28 9.09 20.84
C LYS A 54 5.65 8.62 19.53
N ARG A 55 5.78 9.41 18.47
CA ARG A 55 5.32 9.06 17.12
C ARG A 55 6.07 7.82 16.60
N CYS A 56 5.33 6.85 16.06
CA CYS A 56 5.91 5.73 15.33
C CYS A 56 6.21 6.15 13.89
N PRO A 57 7.29 5.61 13.28
CA PRO A 57 7.69 6.02 11.93
C PRO A 57 6.76 5.42 10.86
N SER A 58 6.51 6.17 9.78
CA SER A 58 6.03 5.60 8.51
C SER A 58 7.14 4.82 7.80
N SER A 59 6.80 4.12 6.71
CA SER A 59 7.76 3.47 5.82
C SER A 59 8.86 4.42 5.33
N TYR A 60 8.52 5.65 4.92
CA TYR A 60 9.52 6.68 4.61
C TYR A 60 10.36 7.07 5.82
N ASN A 61 9.73 7.34 6.97
CA ASN A 61 10.49 7.76 8.16
C ASN A 61 11.44 6.68 8.68
N ILE A 62 11.16 5.39 8.45
CA ILE A 62 12.09 4.31 8.75
C ILE A 62 13.38 4.49 7.93
N LEU A 63 13.24 4.80 6.64
CA LEU A 63 14.37 5.06 5.76
C LEU A 63 15.06 6.39 6.09
N ASP A 64 14.31 7.50 6.16
CA ASP A 64 14.83 8.85 6.41
C ASP A 64 15.63 8.95 7.70
N ASN A 65 15.19 8.26 8.76
CA ASN A 65 15.85 8.27 10.08
C ASN A 65 16.94 7.20 10.23
N SER A 66 17.17 6.39 9.20
CA SER A 66 18.19 5.36 9.25
C SER A 66 19.61 5.95 9.19
N LYS A 67 20.58 5.13 9.58
CA LYS A 67 22.01 5.49 9.52
C LYS A 67 22.59 5.47 8.10
N ILE A 68 21.86 4.87 7.14
CA ILE A 68 22.33 4.79 5.74
C ILE A 68 22.06 6.08 4.97
N ILE A 69 21.18 6.94 5.47
CA ILE A 69 20.93 8.27 4.92
C ILE A 69 21.92 9.26 5.55
N SER A 70 22.61 10.03 4.70
CA SER A 70 23.56 11.05 5.16
C SER A 70 22.86 12.14 5.98
N GLU A 71 23.60 12.80 6.88
CA GLU A 71 23.04 13.87 7.71
C GLU A 71 22.54 15.06 6.87
N GLU A 72 23.23 15.36 5.77
CA GLU A 72 22.85 16.43 4.85
C GLU A 72 21.53 16.12 4.13
N CYS A 73 21.40 14.92 3.56
CA CYS A 73 20.15 14.46 2.96
C CYS A 73 18.98 14.48 3.97
N ARG A 74 19.23 14.07 5.22
CA ARG A 74 18.22 14.11 6.29
C ARG A 74 17.74 15.54 6.59
N LYS A 75 18.64 16.53 6.57
CA LYS A 75 18.30 17.95 6.74
C LYS A 75 17.41 18.43 5.60
N GLU A 76 17.73 18.06 4.36
CA GLU A 76 16.92 18.41 3.19
C GLU A 76 15.53 17.76 3.21
N LEU A 77 15.45 16.46 3.51
CA LEU A 77 14.17 15.74 3.68
C LEU A 77 13.31 16.36 4.79
N THR A 78 13.94 16.77 5.91
CA THR A 78 13.25 17.48 7.00
C THR A 78 12.73 18.84 6.54
N ALA A 79 13.49 19.57 5.73
CA ALA A 79 13.05 20.86 5.18
C ALA A 79 11.85 20.68 4.23
N LEU A 80 11.86 19.65 3.37
CA LEU A 80 10.73 19.29 2.53
C LEU A 80 9.49 18.97 3.39
N LEU A 81 9.63 18.13 4.41
CA LEU A 81 8.54 17.80 5.33
C LEU A 81 7.93 19.05 5.98
N HIS A 82 8.76 19.94 6.53
CA HIS A 82 8.28 21.18 7.16
C HIS A 82 7.55 22.11 6.19
N HIS A 83 7.90 22.08 4.90
CA HIS A 83 7.23 22.89 3.88
C HIS A 83 5.90 22.27 3.42
N TYR A 84 5.89 20.97 3.08
CA TYR A 84 4.77 20.34 2.39
C TYR A 84 3.75 19.71 3.32
N TYR A 85 4.13 19.21 4.50
CA TYR A 85 3.19 18.59 5.44
C TYR A 85 2.08 19.54 5.91
N PRO A 86 2.34 20.83 6.22
CA PRO A 86 1.28 21.78 6.52
C PRO A 86 0.25 21.94 5.38
N ILE A 87 0.69 21.82 4.12
CA ILE A 87 -0.18 21.90 2.94
C ILE A 87 -1.04 20.63 2.82
N GLU A 88 -0.46 19.45 3.08
CA GLU A 88 -1.14 18.16 3.06
C GLU A 88 -2.34 18.15 4.02
N ILE A 89 -2.11 18.59 5.26
CA ILE A 89 -3.12 18.53 6.33
C ILE A 89 -4.07 19.73 6.37
N ASP A 90 -3.86 20.76 5.54
CA ASP A 90 -4.64 21.99 5.55
C ASP A 90 -6.13 21.70 5.25
N PRO A 91 -7.06 21.87 6.22
CA PRO A 91 -8.46 21.56 6.01
C PRO A 91 -9.16 22.55 5.07
N HIS A 92 -8.52 23.69 4.75
CA HIS A 92 -9.08 24.75 3.91
C HIS A 92 -8.71 24.61 2.44
N ARG A 93 -7.76 23.72 2.09
CA ARG A 93 -7.38 23.43 0.70
C ARG A 93 -8.12 22.21 0.17
N THR A 94 -8.57 22.31 -1.06
CA THR A 94 -9.17 21.18 -1.78
C THR A 94 -8.11 20.16 -2.20
N ILE A 95 -8.55 18.93 -2.47
CA ILE A 95 -7.66 17.87 -3.00
C ILE A 95 -6.97 18.32 -4.29
N LYS A 96 -7.70 19.01 -5.18
CA LYS A 96 -7.16 19.50 -6.46
C LYS A 96 -6.02 20.50 -6.28
N GLU A 97 -6.12 21.37 -5.27
CA GLU A 97 -5.07 22.33 -4.94
C GLU A 97 -3.86 21.68 -4.28
N LYS A 98 -4.06 20.63 -3.48
CA LYS A 98 -2.99 19.90 -2.79
C LYS A 98 -2.20 18.98 -3.73
N LEU A 99 -2.86 18.38 -4.71
CA LEU A 99 -2.29 17.37 -5.60
C LEU A 99 -0.92 17.77 -6.21
N PRO A 100 -0.76 18.93 -6.87
CA PRO A 100 0.53 19.29 -7.47
C PRO A 100 1.65 19.43 -6.42
N HIS A 101 1.34 19.89 -5.21
CA HIS A 101 2.31 19.98 -4.12
C HIS A 101 2.74 18.61 -3.62
N MET A 102 1.83 17.64 -3.54
CA MET A 102 2.18 16.27 -3.13
C MET A 102 3.05 15.58 -4.18
N VAL A 103 2.74 15.77 -5.46
CA VAL A 103 3.58 15.27 -6.57
C VAL A 103 4.98 15.88 -6.48
N GLU A 104 5.08 17.20 -6.32
CA GLU A 104 6.37 17.89 -6.22
C GLU A 104 7.16 17.45 -4.99
N TRP A 105 6.51 17.33 -3.82
CA TRP A 105 7.14 16.88 -2.59
C TRP A 105 7.77 15.50 -2.75
N TRP A 106 6.97 14.51 -3.16
CA TRP A 106 7.44 13.14 -3.29
C TRP A 106 8.50 12.99 -4.37
N THR A 107 8.37 13.71 -5.50
CA THR A 107 9.41 13.76 -6.54
C THR A 107 10.75 14.26 -5.97
N LYS A 108 10.75 15.37 -5.23
CA LYS A 108 11.98 15.91 -4.61
C LYS A 108 12.55 14.94 -3.57
N ALA A 109 11.70 14.38 -2.71
CA ALA A 109 12.12 13.44 -1.68
C ALA A 109 12.74 12.17 -2.29
N HIS A 110 12.11 11.59 -3.32
CA HIS A 110 12.64 10.42 -4.02
C HIS A 110 13.97 10.71 -4.70
N ASN A 111 14.12 11.86 -5.36
CA ASN A 111 15.39 12.24 -5.97
C ASN A 111 16.54 12.29 -4.96
N LEU A 112 16.30 12.83 -3.76
CA LEU A 112 17.28 12.86 -2.68
C LEU A 112 17.63 11.44 -2.18
N LEU A 113 16.63 10.56 -2.04
CA LEU A 113 16.83 9.18 -1.63
C LEU A 113 17.63 8.39 -2.68
N CYS A 114 17.35 8.58 -3.98
CA CYS A 114 18.09 7.95 -5.08
C CYS A 114 19.58 8.33 -5.05
N GLN A 115 19.92 9.58 -4.70
CA GLN A 115 21.30 10.03 -4.58
C GLN A 115 22.07 9.31 -3.46
N GLN A 116 21.38 8.75 -2.46
CA GLN A 116 22.02 7.98 -1.39
C GLN A 116 22.48 6.58 -1.83
N LYS A 117 22.11 6.13 -3.05
CA LYS A 117 22.52 4.83 -3.63
C LYS A 117 22.30 3.64 -2.69
N ILE A 118 21.14 3.64 -2.04
CA ILE A 118 20.71 2.62 -1.08
C ILE A 118 20.75 1.25 -1.74
N GLN A 119 21.39 0.29 -1.09
CA GLN A 119 21.49 -1.08 -1.58
C GLN A 119 20.35 -1.93 -0.99
N LYS A 120 19.77 -2.80 -1.81
CA LYS A 120 18.63 -3.66 -1.42
C LYS A 120 18.87 -4.46 -0.13
N PHE A 121 20.09 -4.97 0.06
CA PHE A 121 20.42 -5.75 1.26
C PHE A 121 20.37 -4.92 2.56
N GLN A 122 20.49 -3.59 2.47
CA GLN A 122 20.45 -2.69 3.63
C GLN A 122 19.03 -2.54 4.20
N ILE A 123 17.98 -2.79 3.40
CA ILE A 123 16.58 -2.63 3.80
C ILE A 123 16.26 -3.47 5.05
N ALA A 124 16.72 -4.72 5.08
CA ALA A 124 16.53 -5.59 6.24
C ALA A 124 17.16 -5.04 7.52
N GLN A 125 18.35 -4.43 7.42
CA GLN A 125 19.02 -3.80 8.56
C GLN A 125 18.28 -2.53 9.00
N VAL A 126 17.89 -1.68 8.04
CA VAL A 126 17.15 -0.43 8.28
C VAL A 126 15.86 -0.68 9.04
N VAL A 127 15.07 -1.67 8.60
CA VAL A 127 13.82 -2.04 9.29
C VAL A 127 14.09 -2.57 10.69
N ARG A 128 15.12 -3.42 10.86
CA ARG A 128 15.46 -4.05 12.14
C ARG A 128 15.93 -3.05 13.19
N GLU A 129 16.67 -2.01 12.78
CA GLU A 129 17.15 -0.95 13.67
C GLU A 129 16.10 0.14 13.92
N SER A 130 14.96 0.09 13.23
CA SER A 130 13.89 1.06 13.38
C SER A 130 13.01 0.81 14.60
N ASN A 131 12.14 1.78 14.90
CA ASN A 131 11.09 1.63 15.92
C ASN A 131 9.71 1.34 15.28
N ALA A 132 9.69 0.68 14.13
CA ALA A 132 8.45 0.30 13.46
C ALA A 132 7.61 -0.63 14.34
N MET A 133 6.31 -0.37 14.45
CA MET A 133 5.41 -1.20 15.24
C MET A 133 4.10 -1.41 14.50
N LEU A 134 3.65 -2.66 14.40
CA LEU A 134 2.30 -2.99 13.99
C LEU A 134 1.30 -2.74 15.14
N ARG A 135 0.04 -2.46 14.79
CA ARG A 135 -1.03 -2.30 15.78
C ARG A 135 -1.20 -3.55 16.63
N GLU A 136 -1.66 -3.36 17.86
CA GLU A 136 -1.98 -4.49 18.74
C GLU A 136 -3.00 -5.41 18.08
N GLY A 137 -2.81 -6.73 18.21
CA GLY A 137 -3.66 -7.73 17.56
C GLY A 137 -3.29 -8.04 16.10
N TYR A 138 -2.22 -7.45 15.54
CA TYR A 138 -1.82 -7.70 14.14
C TYR A 138 -1.69 -9.20 13.81
N LYS A 139 -1.05 -10.00 14.68
CA LYS A 139 -0.87 -11.44 14.44
C LYS A 139 -2.21 -12.13 14.24
N THR A 140 -3.17 -11.87 15.11
CA THR A 140 -4.52 -12.43 15.01
C THR A 140 -5.19 -12.01 13.71
N PHE A 141 -5.07 -10.73 13.32
CA PHE A 141 -5.64 -10.23 12.08
C PHE A 141 -5.06 -10.96 10.85
N PHE A 142 -3.74 -10.88 10.64
CA PHE A 142 -3.08 -11.50 9.49
C PHE A 142 -3.29 -13.01 9.43
N ASN A 143 -3.13 -13.71 10.56
CA ASN A 143 -3.33 -15.15 10.62
C ASN A 143 -4.78 -15.55 10.39
N THR A 144 -5.75 -14.81 10.92
CA THR A 144 -7.18 -15.12 10.67
C THR A 144 -7.52 -15.01 9.20
N LEU A 145 -7.06 -13.94 8.53
CA LEU A 145 -7.29 -13.78 7.09
C LEU A 145 -6.65 -14.94 6.31
N TYR A 146 -5.40 -15.30 6.63
CA TYR A 146 -4.69 -16.38 5.96
C TYR A 146 -5.37 -17.74 6.14
N HIS A 147 -5.66 -18.16 7.37
CA HIS A 147 -6.29 -19.47 7.63
C HIS A 147 -7.70 -19.61 7.02
N ASN A 148 -8.37 -18.49 6.75
CA ASN A 148 -9.70 -18.48 6.12
C ASN A 148 -9.63 -18.16 4.62
N ASN A 149 -8.44 -18.14 4.02
CA ASN A 149 -8.23 -17.84 2.59
C ASN A 149 -8.84 -16.49 2.15
N ILE A 150 -8.86 -15.49 3.03
CA ILE A 150 -9.40 -14.16 2.73
C ILE A 150 -8.28 -13.31 2.08
N PRO A 151 -8.47 -12.80 0.85
CA PRO A 151 -7.49 -11.92 0.22
C PRO A 151 -7.28 -10.63 1.01
N LEU A 152 -6.02 -10.26 1.25
CA LEU A 152 -5.63 -8.98 1.81
C LEU A 152 -4.87 -8.17 0.76
N PHE A 153 -5.49 -7.11 0.27
CA PHE A 153 -4.87 -6.14 -0.63
C PHE A 153 -4.40 -4.92 0.16
N ILE A 154 -3.09 -4.79 0.33
CA ILE A 154 -2.48 -3.63 0.97
C ILE A 154 -2.15 -2.60 -0.10
N PHE A 155 -2.84 -1.47 -0.08
CA PHE A 155 -2.62 -0.36 -1.01
C PHE A 155 -2.03 0.82 -0.26
N SER A 156 -0.73 1.06 -0.41
CA SER A 156 -0.02 2.06 0.38
C SER A 156 0.74 3.07 -0.49
N ALA A 157 0.63 4.35 -0.15
CA ALA A 157 1.47 5.40 -0.70
C ALA A 157 2.89 5.43 -0.11
N GLY A 158 3.23 4.48 0.78
CA GLY A 158 4.55 4.32 1.39
C GLY A 158 5.62 3.74 0.46
N ILE A 159 6.68 3.19 1.05
CA ILE A 159 7.73 2.42 0.37
C ILE A 159 7.44 0.91 0.50
N GLY A 160 7.22 0.25 -0.63
CA GLY A 160 6.86 -1.17 -0.71
C GLY A 160 7.90 -2.10 -0.10
N ASP A 161 9.19 -1.92 -0.42
CA ASP A 161 10.29 -2.75 0.10
C ASP A 161 10.40 -2.70 1.63
N ILE A 162 10.20 -1.51 2.21
CA ILE A 162 10.22 -1.31 3.67
C ILE A 162 9.01 -1.98 4.32
N LEU A 163 7.82 -1.78 3.73
CA LEU A 163 6.57 -2.40 4.19
C LEU A 163 6.66 -3.92 4.20
N GLU A 164 7.08 -4.51 3.08
CA GLU A 164 7.26 -5.96 2.94
C GLU A 164 8.23 -6.50 3.98
N GLU A 165 9.36 -5.81 4.17
CA GLU A 165 10.37 -6.24 5.13
C GLU A 165 9.86 -6.15 6.58
N ILE A 166 9.02 -5.16 6.92
CA ILE A 166 8.36 -5.10 8.23
C ILE A 166 7.49 -6.34 8.44
N ILE A 167 6.57 -6.65 7.53
CA ILE A 167 5.66 -7.79 7.70
C ILE A 167 6.40 -9.13 7.66
N ARG A 168 7.51 -9.22 6.92
CA ARG A 168 8.41 -10.38 6.86
C ARG A 168 9.11 -10.60 8.20
N GLN A 169 9.75 -9.57 8.76
CA GLN A 169 10.41 -9.65 10.07
C GLN A 169 9.42 -9.92 11.21
N MET A 170 8.19 -9.43 11.08
CA MET A 170 7.08 -9.68 12.01
C MET A 170 6.43 -11.06 11.83
N LYS A 171 6.90 -11.86 10.86
CA LYS A 171 6.46 -13.24 10.56
C LYS A 171 4.97 -13.35 10.25
N VAL A 172 4.44 -12.38 9.50
CA VAL A 172 3.02 -12.32 9.08
C VAL A 172 2.85 -12.06 7.58
N PHE A 173 3.93 -12.19 6.79
CA PHE A 173 3.85 -12.09 5.34
C PHE A 173 3.37 -13.42 4.74
N HIS A 174 2.05 -13.55 4.60
CA HIS A 174 1.38 -14.75 4.11
C HIS A 174 1.08 -14.67 2.60
N PRO A 175 0.91 -15.82 1.92
CA PRO A 175 0.61 -15.87 0.48
C PRO A 175 -0.69 -15.18 0.03
N ASN A 176 -1.66 -14.97 0.93
CA ASN A 176 -2.93 -14.31 0.61
C ASN A 176 -2.82 -12.76 0.58
N ILE A 177 -1.61 -12.22 0.74
CA ILE A 177 -1.35 -10.79 0.81
C ILE A 177 -0.82 -10.30 -0.54
N HIS A 178 -1.49 -9.31 -1.11
CA HIS A 178 -1.04 -8.58 -2.29
C HIS A 178 -0.75 -7.13 -1.90
N ILE A 179 0.41 -6.61 -2.29
CA ILE A 179 0.85 -5.25 -1.92
C ILE A 179 1.02 -4.44 -3.19
N VAL A 180 0.42 -3.25 -3.21
CA VAL A 180 0.67 -2.21 -4.21
C VAL A 180 1.17 -0.97 -3.48
N SER A 181 2.40 -0.57 -3.81
CA SER A 181 3.07 0.56 -3.20
C SER A 181 4.19 1.11 -4.09
N ASN A 182 4.92 2.12 -3.64
CA ASN A 182 6.09 2.62 -4.37
C ASN A 182 7.28 1.71 -4.06
N TYR A 183 7.66 0.85 -5.01
CA TYR A 183 8.83 -0.01 -4.88
C TYR A 183 10.09 0.69 -5.36
N MET A 184 11.19 0.45 -4.66
CA MET A 184 12.49 0.99 -5.00
C MET A 184 13.07 0.22 -6.19
N ASP A 185 13.59 0.96 -7.15
CA ASP A 185 14.38 0.41 -8.24
C ASP A 185 15.87 0.40 -7.84
N PHE A 186 16.45 -0.79 -7.67
CA PHE A 186 17.84 -0.97 -7.22
C PHE A 186 18.87 -1.15 -8.36
N ASN A 187 18.53 -0.84 -9.60
CA ASN A 187 19.38 -1.05 -10.78
C ASN A 187 19.78 -2.52 -10.98
N GLU A 188 18.78 -3.40 -11.04
CA GLU A 188 18.89 -4.61 -11.88
C GLU A 188 18.66 -4.11 -13.32
N ASP A 189 19.44 -4.58 -14.29
CA ASP A 189 19.24 -4.20 -15.69
C ASP A 189 17.77 -4.46 -16.06
N VAL A 190 17.13 -3.57 -16.85
CA VAL A 190 15.74 -3.79 -17.32
C VAL A 190 15.63 -5.17 -17.98
N GLU A 191 16.73 -5.60 -18.59
CA GLU A 191 16.93 -6.91 -19.22
C GLU A 191 16.87 -8.07 -18.21
N GLU A 192 17.45 -7.92 -17.01
CA GLU A 192 17.39 -8.94 -15.95
C GLU A 192 15.98 -9.07 -15.35
N ARG A 193 15.18 -8.00 -15.39
CA ARG A 193 13.79 -8.02 -14.93
C ARG A 193 12.83 -8.59 -15.94
N ARG A 194 13.19 -8.59 -17.22
CA ARG A 194 12.33 -9.11 -18.30
C ARG A 194 11.90 -10.53 -17.98
N GLU A 195 12.83 -11.41 -17.63
CA GLU A 195 12.50 -12.80 -17.29
C GLU A 195 11.54 -12.89 -16.09
N ARG A 196 11.80 -12.13 -15.03
CA ARG A 196 10.92 -12.10 -13.85
C ARG A 196 9.50 -11.60 -14.17
N TYR A 197 9.38 -10.55 -14.99
CA TYR A 197 8.08 -10.04 -15.41
C TYR A 197 7.37 -11.03 -16.35
N MET A 198 8.09 -11.68 -17.26
CA MET A 198 7.54 -12.71 -18.14
C MET A 198 7.06 -13.95 -17.36
N ASP A 199 7.72 -14.30 -16.26
CA ASP A 199 7.27 -15.37 -15.35
C ASP A 199 6.02 -14.99 -14.55
N SER A 200 5.76 -13.69 -14.36
CA SER A 200 4.69 -13.18 -13.50
C SER A 200 3.45 -12.69 -14.26
N TYR A 201 3.60 -12.29 -15.52
CA TYR A 201 2.57 -11.66 -16.33
C TYR A 201 2.54 -12.25 -17.74
N ASP A 202 1.34 -12.52 -18.25
CA ASP A 202 1.16 -13.07 -19.60
C ASP A 202 1.58 -12.11 -20.71
N ILE A 203 1.56 -10.80 -20.44
CA ILE A 203 1.95 -9.74 -21.36
C ILE A 203 2.84 -8.75 -20.62
N VAL A 204 4.06 -8.55 -21.13
CA VAL A 204 5.02 -7.56 -20.64
C VAL A 204 5.28 -6.56 -21.76
N LEU A 205 5.04 -5.28 -21.49
CA LEU A 205 5.33 -4.19 -22.43
C LEU A 205 6.70 -3.60 -22.10
N GLU A 206 7.56 -3.51 -23.11
CA GLU A 206 8.91 -2.98 -22.96
C GLU A 206 9.07 -1.72 -23.81
N LYS A 207 9.47 -0.61 -23.16
CA LYS A 207 9.65 0.70 -23.82
C LYS A 207 8.39 1.18 -24.57
N ASP A 208 7.21 0.75 -24.11
CA ASP A 208 5.91 1.18 -24.62
C ASP A 208 5.35 2.26 -23.71
N GLU A 209 5.12 3.46 -24.26
CA GLU A 209 4.54 4.62 -23.56
C GLU A 209 3.09 4.89 -23.99
N THR A 210 2.44 3.97 -24.72
CA THR A 210 1.08 4.12 -25.22
C THR A 210 0.11 3.16 -24.53
N LEU A 211 -1.19 3.39 -24.74
CA LEU A 211 -2.25 2.48 -24.29
C LEU A 211 -2.76 1.59 -25.43
N ASP A 212 -2.06 1.52 -26.57
CA ASP A 212 -2.60 0.90 -27.77
C ASP A 212 -2.85 -0.60 -27.60
N VAL A 213 -1.95 -1.31 -26.92
CA VAL A 213 -2.15 -2.74 -26.62
C VAL A 213 -3.38 -2.94 -25.74
N VAL A 214 -3.54 -2.14 -24.68
CA VAL A 214 -4.68 -2.22 -23.76
C VAL A 214 -5.98 -1.84 -24.47
N ASN A 215 -5.97 -0.75 -25.24
CA ASN A 215 -7.12 -0.29 -26.02
C ASN A 215 -7.52 -1.32 -27.09
N GLY A 216 -6.54 -1.95 -27.75
CA GLY A 216 -6.78 -3.02 -28.71
C GLY A 216 -7.41 -4.26 -28.08
N LEU A 217 -6.92 -4.68 -26.90
CA LEU A 217 -7.53 -5.77 -26.12
C LEU A 217 -8.96 -5.43 -25.68
N LEU A 218 -9.17 -4.22 -25.14
CA LEU A 218 -10.50 -3.75 -24.74
C LEU A 218 -11.46 -3.73 -25.92
N GLN A 219 -11.05 -3.18 -27.07
CA GLN A 219 -11.87 -3.22 -28.28
C GLN A 219 -12.19 -4.66 -28.69
N HIS A 220 -11.21 -5.56 -28.73
CA HIS A 220 -11.44 -6.95 -29.10
C HIS A 220 -12.42 -7.67 -28.15
N ILE A 221 -12.29 -7.47 -26.84
CA ILE A 221 -13.18 -8.04 -25.81
C ILE A 221 -14.60 -7.46 -25.95
N LEU A 222 -14.73 -6.15 -26.13
CA LEU A 222 -16.01 -5.46 -26.19
C LEU A 222 -16.73 -5.64 -27.53
N CYS A 223 -16.02 -5.95 -28.61
CA CYS A 223 -16.59 -6.15 -29.94
C CYS A 223 -17.14 -7.57 -30.22
N GLN A 224 -17.14 -8.50 -29.26
CA GLN A 224 -17.67 -9.87 -29.46
C GLN A 224 -19.21 -9.95 -29.58
N GLY A 225 -19.92 -8.82 -29.70
CA GLY A 225 -21.38 -8.78 -29.90
C GLY A 225 -21.86 -8.91 -31.35
N ASP A 226 -21.02 -8.64 -32.36
CA ASP A 226 -21.53 -8.37 -33.72
C ASP A 226 -21.12 -9.40 -34.81
N GLN A 227 -20.53 -10.55 -34.45
CA GLN A 227 -20.05 -11.54 -35.43
C GLN A 227 -20.75 -12.92 -35.43
N LEU A 228 -21.87 -13.08 -34.73
CA LEU A 228 -22.63 -14.35 -34.71
C LEU A 228 -23.87 -14.40 -35.62
N GLU A 229 -24.18 -13.38 -36.43
CA GLU A 229 -25.37 -13.39 -37.34
C GLU A 229 -25.06 -13.59 -38.84
N MET A 230 -23.83 -13.89 -39.24
CA MET A 230 -23.47 -14.03 -40.67
C MET A 230 -23.08 -15.46 -41.10
N GLN A 231 -23.66 -16.48 -40.47
CA GLN A 231 -23.74 -17.83 -41.04
C GLN A 231 -25.16 -18.37 -40.92
N GLY A 232 -26.04 -17.89 -41.80
CA GLY A 232 -27.21 -18.67 -42.21
C GLY A 232 -26.80 -19.73 -43.24
N PRO A 233 -27.54 -20.84 -43.35
CA PRO A 233 -27.40 -21.81 -44.44
C PRO A 233 -27.74 -21.21 -45.81
#